data_AF-A0A934DJB4-F1
#
_entry.id   AF-A0A934DJB4-F1
#
_cell.length_a   1.000
_cell.length_b   1.000
_cell.length_c   1.000
_cell.angle_alpha   90.00
_cell.angle_beta   90.00
_cell.angle_gamma   90.00
#
_symmetry.space_group_name_H-M   'P 1'
#
loop_
_entity.id
_entity.type
_entity.pdbx_description
1 polymer ?
#
loop_
_entity_poly.entity_id
_entity_poly.type
_entity_poly.pdbx_seq_one_letter_code
_entity_poly.pdbx_strand_id
1 'polypeptide(L)'
;MLELKNYAGSSLLVPLAAAGTEAQILTADAAEFPALTIAGDIFRARLRDNAGNYEFVTVTARAGNRLTIERGAEGTTPRDFPAGSSCELVVTAGSWDLMAENRWTRPRDANREVLAPTRLSATSFSLPGNLTALFAPNRALRLHQNAPATGYVASSSYAVGVTTIVVAGCVIDTGLALVELGLEIEAAPKYGNAANADTLNGKTKAEIVAEAQAGTAANASALSGKTKAEIVAEARLGLLSETGSAAGLTNVSDVSARDIAAMGLLIAAIATGRGSSGVPKGGGWFFGSDELAKTGATYDSANKRYVNTVTLGSNLVPVMSSNSQSGFTASASSVYSGSATYEAYRAFDQSDANKWLAAANTGILTIAFSGVGNIGGVTMKTDNEPNRAPRDFTIEVNNGAVWVTVYTASGVTWTANELKQFLFAAQNATALRVVVTGIAGDYVGINGLGVLPVSSVSNMTLAAAAGVSLGFTPTKASIYVLHKSLDALTYNTDVTVGVSRGGNYATASDLAKLCAYDATYDLLKATMDLSAIGAGQTGYWRLDTYNAKQQQVRAALVLFQ
;
A
#
# COMPACT_ATOMS: atom_id res chain seq x y z
N MET A 1 55.74 -15.15 4.92
CA MET A 1 55.05 -16.28 5.61
C MET A 1 56.05 -17.02 6.50
N LEU A 2 55.61 -17.72 7.55
CA LEU A 2 56.51 -18.63 8.27
C LEU A 2 56.85 -19.85 7.40
N GLU A 3 58.14 -20.12 7.21
CA GLU A 3 58.67 -21.20 6.38
C GLU A 3 59.33 -22.27 7.26
N LEU A 4 59.05 -23.55 6.97
CA LEU A 4 59.53 -24.68 7.78
C LEU A 4 60.05 -25.82 6.89
N LYS A 5 61.15 -26.45 7.32
CA LYS A 5 61.70 -27.68 6.75
C LYS A 5 62.10 -28.62 7.88
N ASN A 6 61.94 -29.93 7.65
CA ASN A 6 62.29 -30.92 8.66
C ASN A 6 63.82 -30.97 8.80
N TYR A 7 64.32 -31.06 10.03
CA TYR A 7 65.74 -31.26 10.36
C TYR A 7 66.71 -30.19 9.83
N ALA A 8 66.27 -28.95 9.61
CA ALA A 8 67.16 -27.88 9.17
C ALA A 8 68.11 -27.41 10.29
N GLY A 9 69.40 -27.75 10.18
CA GLY A 9 70.42 -27.36 11.14
C GLY A 9 71.81 -27.23 10.51
N SER A 10 72.69 -26.44 11.12
CA SER A 10 74.09 -26.28 10.71
C SER A 10 74.91 -25.71 11.88
N SER A 11 76.23 -25.64 11.72
CA SER A 11 77.09 -24.78 12.56
C SER A 11 77.38 -23.43 11.88
N LEU A 12 77.69 -22.40 12.68
CA LEU A 12 78.22 -21.13 12.20
C LEU A 12 79.63 -21.32 11.63
N LEU A 13 79.85 -20.90 10.39
CA LEU A 13 81.15 -20.93 9.72
C LEU A 13 82.13 -19.89 10.29
N VAL A 14 81.62 -18.74 10.70
CA VAL A 14 82.39 -17.64 11.29
C VAL A 14 81.71 -17.14 12.57
N PRO A 15 82.44 -16.47 13.50
CA PRO A 15 81.84 -15.88 14.68
C PRO A 15 80.78 -14.83 14.32
N LEU A 16 79.71 -14.75 15.11
CA LEU A 16 78.65 -13.77 14.99
C LEU A 16 78.64 -12.88 16.23
N ALA A 17 78.98 -11.60 16.07
CA ALA A 17 78.92 -10.63 17.18
C ALA A 17 77.47 -10.29 17.56
N ALA A 18 77.22 -9.78 18.77
CA ALA A 18 75.89 -9.44 19.29
C ALA A 18 75.09 -8.47 18.40
N ALA A 19 75.78 -7.55 17.71
CA ALA A 19 75.16 -6.62 16.76
C ALA A 19 75.14 -7.12 15.30
N GLY A 20 75.69 -8.31 15.02
CA GLY A 20 75.74 -8.88 13.68
C GLY A 20 74.36 -9.31 13.20
N THR A 21 74.04 -8.98 11.94
CA THR A 21 72.75 -9.25 11.29
C THR A 21 72.85 -10.28 10.16
N GLU A 22 74.02 -10.90 9.99
CA GLU A 22 74.22 -11.97 9.00
C GLU A 22 74.95 -13.15 9.64
N ALA A 23 74.25 -14.28 9.76
CA ALA A 23 74.85 -15.55 10.17
C ALA A 23 75.30 -16.32 8.92
N GLN A 24 76.57 -16.72 8.88
CA GLN A 24 77.08 -17.60 7.82
C GLN A 24 77.15 -19.01 8.35
N ILE A 25 76.42 -19.92 7.72
CA ILE A 25 76.39 -21.36 8.04
C ILE A 25 77.33 -22.14 7.12
N LEU A 26 77.53 -23.44 7.39
CA LEU A 26 78.31 -24.30 6.50
C LEU A 26 77.64 -24.39 5.13
N THR A 27 78.43 -24.33 4.07
CA THR A 27 77.90 -24.29 2.69
C THR A 27 77.18 -25.58 2.31
N ALA A 28 77.61 -26.73 2.83
CA ALA A 28 77.00 -28.03 2.56
C ALA A 28 75.56 -28.12 3.09
N ASP A 29 75.29 -27.48 4.22
CA ASP A 29 74.02 -27.59 4.95
C ASP A 29 73.03 -26.50 4.53
N ALA A 30 73.46 -25.55 3.68
CA ALA A 30 72.66 -24.40 3.29
C ALA A 30 71.29 -24.80 2.73
N ALA A 31 71.23 -25.89 1.94
CA ALA A 31 70.01 -26.40 1.31
C ALA A 31 69.03 -27.08 2.28
N GLU A 32 69.46 -27.41 3.51
CA GLU A 32 68.59 -27.97 4.55
C GLU A 32 67.61 -26.93 5.10
N PHE A 33 68.00 -25.65 5.08
CA PHE A 33 67.12 -24.55 5.49
C PHE A 33 66.05 -24.24 4.43
N PRO A 34 64.91 -23.65 4.81
CA PRO A 34 63.91 -23.18 3.85
C PRO A 34 64.48 -22.09 2.92
N ALA A 35 64.04 -22.08 1.67
CA ALA A 35 64.22 -20.93 0.80
C ALA A 35 63.23 -19.81 1.21
N LEU A 36 63.72 -18.58 1.32
CA LEU A 36 62.92 -17.39 1.62
C LEU A 36 62.72 -16.59 0.33
N THR A 37 61.75 -16.99 -0.48
CA THR A 37 61.59 -16.52 -1.86
C THR A 37 60.75 -15.26 -2.00
N ILE A 38 59.94 -14.90 -0.99
CA ILE A 38 59.07 -13.72 -1.00
C ILE A 38 59.43 -12.80 0.16
N ALA A 39 59.34 -11.48 -0.07
CA ALA A 39 59.48 -10.50 0.99
C ALA A 39 58.50 -10.77 2.13
N GLY A 40 59.02 -10.84 3.37
CA GLY A 40 58.25 -11.22 4.55
C GLY A 40 58.16 -12.72 4.79
N ASP A 41 58.82 -13.56 3.98
CA ASP A 41 59.12 -14.93 4.37
C ASP A 41 60.17 -14.97 5.45
N ILE A 42 59.88 -15.74 6.49
CA ILE A 42 60.76 -15.86 7.64
C ILE A 42 60.79 -17.29 8.15
N PHE A 43 61.86 -17.66 8.83
CA PHE A 43 61.86 -18.80 9.74
C PHE A 43 62.57 -18.42 11.02
N ARG A 44 62.26 -19.11 12.12
CA ARG A 44 62.97 -18.90 13.39
C ARG A 44 64.09 -19.91 13.54
N ALA A 45 65.23 -19.41 13.96
CA ALA A 45 66.38 -20.23 14.28
C ALA A 45 66.81 -20.00 15.73
N ARG A 46 67.37 -21.04 16.33
CA ARG A 46 68.08 -20.95 17.60
C ARG A 46 69.57 -20.99 17.31
N LEU A 47 70.28 -20.02 17.85
CA LEU A 47 71.72 -20.06 17.98
C LEU A 47 72.07 -20.63 19.35
N ARG A 48 73.02 -21.56 19.43
CA ARG A 48 73.46 -22.14 20.70
C ARG A 48 74.96 -22.40 20.71
N ASP A 49 75.64 -21.94 21.75
CA ASP A 49 77.06 -22.24 21.97
C ASP A 49 77.25 -23.53 22.80
N ASN A 50 78.51 -23.98 22.91
CA ASN A 50 78.83 -25.19 23.68
C ASN A 50 78.71 -24.99 25.21
N ALA A 51 78.60 -23.75 25.69
CA ALA A 51 78.33 -23.44 27.10
C ALA A 51 76.82 -23.51 27.42
N GLY A 52 75.98 -23.74 26.41
CA GLY A 52 74.54 -23.86 26.54
C GLY A 52 73.80 -22.53 26.48
N ASN A 53 74.48 -21.41 26.23
CA ASN A 53 73.82 -20.13 25.98
C ASN A 53 73.07 -20.21 24.66
N TYR A 54 71.88 -19.62 24.62
CA TYR A 54 71.06 -19.61 23.41
C TYR A 54 70.41 -18.26 23.15
N GLU A 55 70.11 -18.02 21.88
CA GLU A 55 69.36 -16.88 21.38
C GLU A 55 68.39 -17.37 20.30
N PHE A 56 67.16 -16.84 20.30
CA PHE A 56 66.26 -17.01 19.18
C PHE A 56 66.42 -15.83 18.23
N VAL A 57 66.52 -16.13 16.94
CA VAL A 57 66.65 -15.14 15.87
C VAL A 57 65.58 -15.36 14.82
N THR A 58 65.12 -14.28 14.20
CA THR A 58 64.22 -14.35 13.04
C THR A 58 65.06 -14.22 11.79
N VAL A 59 65.08 -15.26 10.96
CA VAL A 59 65.77 -15.21 9.66
C VAL A 59 64.80 -14.64 8.63
N THR A 60 65.20 -13.54 7.96
CA THR A 60 64.36 -12.79 7.02
C THR A 60 64.80 -12.91 5.56
N ALA A 61 66.01 -13.38 5.32
CA ALA A 61 66.49 -13.74 3.98
C ALA A 61 67.56 -14.83 4.04
N ARG A 62 67.67 -15.61 2.95
CA ARG A 62 68.76 -16.57 2.73
C ARG A 62 69.37 -16.36 1.34
N ALA A 63 70.67 -16.10 1.29
CA ALA A 63 71.47 -16.05 0.07
C ALA A 63 72.60 -17.08 0.14
N GLY A 64 72.40 -18.26 -0.47
CA GLY A 64 73.33 -19.38 -0.31
C GLY A 64 73.44 -19.81 1.15
N ASN A 65 74.65 -19.74 1.71
CA ASN A 65 74.94 -20.05 3.12
C ASN A 65 74.91 -18.84 4.05
N ARG A 66 74.42 -17.68 3.58
CA ARG A 66 74.25 -16.46 4.39
C ARG A 66 72.78 -16.30 4.79
N LEU A 67 72.52 -16.19 6.09
CA LEU A 67 71.22 -15.97 6.69
C LEU A 67 71.16 -14.53 7.22
N THR A 68 70.27 -13.71 6.68
CA THR A 68 69.99 -12.38 7.24
C THR A 68 69.07 -12.55 8.44
N ILE A 69 69.49 -12.04 9.60
CA ILE A 69 68.83 -12.30 10.88
C ILE A 69 68.48 -11.02 11.65
N GLU A 70 67.33 -11.05 12.30
CA GLU A 70 66.96 -10.14 13.37
C GLU A 70 67.25 -10.80 14.71
N ARG A 71 67.92 -10.05 15.59
CA ARG A 71 68.48 -10.54 16.85
C ARG A 71 67.50 -10.41 18.01
N GLY A 72 67.70 -11.23 19.04
CA GLY A 72 66.99 -11.12 20.31
C GLY A 72 65.48 -11.36 20.21
N ALA A 73 65.05 -12.28 19.35
CA ALA A 73 63.64 -12.61 19.23
C ALA A 73 63.12 -13.26 20.53
N GLU A 74 61.81 -13.15 20.77
CA GLU A 74 61.11 -13.76 21.91
C GLU A 74 61.72 -13.39 23.27
N GLY A 75 62.20 -12.15 23.40
CA GLY A 75 62.76 -11.62 24.64
C GLY A 75 64.16 -12.15 24.98
N THR A 76 64.79 -12.90 24.08
CA THR A 76 66.19 -13.30 24.24
C THR A 76 67.12 -12.10 24.05
N THR A 77 68.21 -12.04 24.80
CA THR A 77 69.19 -10.94 24.67
C THR A 77 70.21 -11.29 23.58
N PRO A 78 70.48 -10.39 22.62
CA PRO A 78 71.53 -10.58 21.62
C PRO A 78 72.90 -10.85 22.24
N ARG A 79 73.62 -11.88 21.75
CA ARG A 79 74.92 -12.33 22.29
C ARG A 79 75.96 -12.59 21.20
N ASP A 80 77.23 -12.64 21.61
CA ASP A 80 78.30 -13.13 20.74
C ASP A 80 78.23 -14.67 20.66
N PHE A 81 78.31 -15.22 19.45
CA PHE A 81 78.42 -16.65 19.20
C PHE A 81 79.73 -16.96 18.46
N PRO A 82 80.61 -17.83 19.00
CA PRO A 82 81.81 -18.24 18.29
C PRO A 82 81.48 -19.10 17.06
N ALA A 83 82.43 -19.20 16.13
CA ALA A 83 82.36 -20.18 15.04
C ALA A 83 82.18 -21.61 15.61
N GLY A 84 81.41 -22.45 14.93
CA GLY A 84 81.03 -23.78 15.39
C GLY A 84 79.75 -23.83 16.22
N SER A 85 79.24 -22.69 16.72
CA SER A 85 77.94 -22.64 17.42
C SER A 85 76.82 -23.19 16.54
N SER A 86 75.86 -23.92 17.11
CA SER A 86 74.77 -24.50 16.33
C SER A 86 73.77 -23.42 15.93
N CYS A 87 73.24 -23.55 14.71
CA CYS A 87 72.16 -22.77 14.13
C CYS A 87 71.11 -23.77 13.67
N GLU A 88 69.97 -23.81 14.35
CA GLU A 88 68.94 -24.81 14.11
C GLU A 88 67.60 -24.12 13.90
N LEU A 89 66.89 -24.47 12.83
CA LEU A 89 65.49 -24.07 12.69
C LEU A 89 64.69 -24.73 13.81
N VAL A 90 63.93 -23.92 14.54
CA VAL A 90 63.11 -24.40 15.65
C VAL A 90 61.71 -23.83 15.55
N VAL A 91 60.72 -24.65 15.92
CA VAL A 91 59.36 -24.16 16.15
C VAL A 91 59.30 -23.66 17.59
N THR A 92 59.18 -22.35 17.74
CA THR A 92 59.10 -21.65 19.04
C THR A 92 57.66 -21.27 19.38
N ALA A 93 57.42 -20.72 20.57
CA ALA A 93 56.10 -20.19 20.94
C ALA A 93 55.68 -19.06 19.97
N GLY A 94 56.59 -18.14 19.66
CA GLY A 94 56.32 -17.11 18.65
C GLY A 94 56.09 -17.69 17.24
N SER A 95 56.61 -18.89 16.94
CA SER A 95 56.30 -19.59 15.69
C SER A 95 54.87 -20.07 15.65
N TRP A 96 54.34 -20.56 16.78
CA TRP A 96 52.95 -20.94 16.91
C TRP A 96 52.01 -19.75 16.75
N ASP A 97 52.31 -18.61 17.38
CA ASP A 97 51.50 -17.39 17.25
C ASP A 97 51.38 -16.95 15.78
N LEU A 98 52.51 -16.94 15.06
CA LEU A 98 52.50 -16.62 13.63
C LEU A 98 51.75 -17.64 12.77
N MET A 99 51.77 -18.93 13.13
CA MET A 99 50.98 -19.95 12.42
C MET A 99 49.48 -19.80 12.69
N ALA A 100 49.11 -19.49 13.94
CA ALA A 100 47.72 -19.31 14.34
C ALA A 100 47.09 -18.07 13.68
N GLU A 101 47.87 -17.01 13.47
CA GLU A 101 47.43 -15.80 12.76
C GLU A 101 47.44 -15.95 11.24
N ASN A 102 48.25 -16.86 10.69
CA ASN A 102 48.39 -16.98 9.25
C ASN A 102 47.23 -17.75 8.61
N ARG A 103 46.35 -17.01 7.94
CA ARG A 103 45.17 -17.54 7.24
C ARG A 103 45.46 -18.09 5.83
N TRP A 104 46.72 -18.04 5.40
CA TRP A 104 47.15 -18.41 4.04
C TRP A 104 48.17 -19.54 4.05
N THR A 105 48.06 -20.42 3.06
CA THR A 105 48.99 -21.53 2.85
C THR A 105 49.49 -21.57 1.41
N ARG A 106 50.74 -21.99 1.22
CA ARG A 106 51.32 -22.16 -0.11
C ARG A 106 51.16 -23.61 -0.58
N PRO A 107 50.73 -23.83 -1.84
CA PRO A 107 50.85 -25.14 -2.47
C PRO A 107 52.32 -25.57 -2.51
N ARG A 108 52.59 -26.80 -2.07
CA ARG A 108 53.93 -27.37 -2.04
C ARG A 108 53.95 -28.76 -2.67
N ASP A 109 55.10 -29.15 -3.18
CA ASP A 109 55.32 -30.52 -3.66
C ASP A 109 55.58 -31.51 -2.50
N ALA A 110 55.84 -32.77 -2.85
CA ALA A 110 56.16 -33.82 -1.88
C ALA A 110 57.43 -33.53 -1.05
N ASN A 111 58.32 -32.67 -1.56
CA ASN A 111 59.57 -32.25 -0.89
C ASN A 111 59.38 -30.98 -0.04
N ARG A 112 58.14 -30.47 0.06
CA ARG A 112 57.76 -29.21 0.71
C ARG A 112 58.33 -27.94 0.05
N GLU A 113 58.77 -28.05 -1.19
CA GLU A 113 59.17 -26.89 -1.98
C GLU A 113 57.92 -26.23 -2.57
N VAL A 114 57.93 -24.91 -2.68
CA VAL A 114 56.78 -24.12 -3.15
C VAL A 114 56.56 -24.36 -4.65
N LEU A 115 55.31 -24.61 -5.03
CA LEU A 115 54.95 -24.83 -6.44
C LEU A 115 54.75 -23.51 -7.20
N ALA A 116 55.45 -23.36 -8.32
CA ALA A 116 55.30 -22.22 -9.21
C ALA A 116 54.10 -22.40 -10.17
N PRO A 117 53.17 -21.44 -10.24
CA PRO A 117 52.05 -21.49 -11.19
C PRO A 117 52.49 -21.20 -12.62
N THR A 118 51.87 -21.86 -13.59
CA THR A 118 51.98 -21.49 -15.01
C THR A 118 50.67 -20.87 -15.48
N ARG A 119 50.70 -19.61 -15.89
CA ARG A 119 49.51 -18.93 -16.43
C ARG A 119 49.07 -19.59 -17.74
N LEU A 120 47.77 -19.87 -17.85
CA LEU A 120 47.15 -20.38 -19.07
C LEU A 120 46.32 -19.30 -19.77
N SER A 121 45.57 -18.52 -19.00
CA SER A 121 44.73 -17.43 -19.51
C SER A 121 44.50 -16.34 -18.45
N ALA A 122 43.65 -15.36 -18.76
CA ALA A 122 43.23 -14.33 -17.80
C ALA A 122 42.40 -14.88 -16.63
N THR A 123 41.90 -16.11 -16.74
CA THR A 123 41.04 -16.75 -15.74
C THR A 123 41.51 -18.15 -15.37
N SER A 124 42.67 -18.60 -15.83
CA SER A 124 43.20 -19.91 -15.46
C SER A 124 44.73 -19.97 -15.38
N PHE A 125 45.20 -20.81 -14.45
CA PHE A 125 46.60 -21.21 -14.31
C PHE A 125 46.68 -22.71 -14.02
N SER A 126 47.89 -23.27 -14.10
CA SER A 126 48.16 -24.67 -13.76
C SER A 126 49.28 -24.82 -12.74
N LEU A 127 49.22 -25.90 -11.98
CA LEU A 127 50.27 -26.35 -11.06
C LEU A 127 50.58 -27.84 -11.33
N PRO A 128 51.83 -28.29 -11.16
CA PRO A 128 52.17 -29.70 -11.32
C PRO A 128 51.56 -30.57 -10.22
N GLY A 129 51.25 -31.82 -10.55
CA GLY A 129 50.64 -32.79 -9.64
C GLY A 129 49.11 -32.73 -9.59
N ASN A 130 48.50 -33.69 -8.89
CA ASN A 130 47.05 -33.71 -8.63
C ASN A 130 46.75 -32.97 -7.32
N LEU A 131 46.24 -31.75 -7.44
CA LEU A 131 45.94 -30.82 -6.35
C LEU A 131 44.45 -30.45 -6.33
N THR A 132 43.61 -31.19 -7.04
CA THR A 132 42.17 -30.90 -7.17
C THR A 132 41.46 -30.83 -5.81
N ALA A 133 41.83 -31.69 -4.86
CA ALA A 133 41.32 -31.65 -3.49
C ALA A 133 41.76 -30.39 -2.71
N LEU A 134 42.98 -29.92 -2.97
CA LEU A 134 43.51 -28.70 -2.35
C LEU A 134 42.82 -27.46 -2.94
N PHE A 135 42.55 -27.45 -4.26
CA PHE A 135 41.84 -26.39 -4.98
C PHE A 135 40.36 -26.76 -5.19
N ALA A 136 39.62 -26.96 -4.09
CA ALA A 136 38.18 -27.17 -4.16
C ALA A 136 37.42 -25.88 -4.56
N PRO A 137 36.25 -25.97 -5.22
CA PRO A 137 35.44 -24.81 -5.58
C PRO A 137 35.14 -23.88 -4.39
N ASN A 138 35.15 -22.58 -4.65
CA ASN A 138 34.99 -21.46 -3.70
C ASN A 138 36.16 -21.25 -2.72
N ARG A 139 37.26 -21.99 -2.82
CA ARG A 139 38.43 -21.75 -1.97
C ARG A 139 39.12 -20.43 -2.29
N ALA A 140 39.55 -19.72 -1.25
CA ALA A 140 40.30 -18.47 -1.36
C ALA A 140 41.62 -18.61 -2.10
N LEU A 141 41.91 -17.63 -2.94
CA LEU A 141 43.17 -17.48 -3.65
C LEU A 141 43.73 -16.07 -3.45
N ARG A 142 45.02 -15.99 -3.13
CA ARG A 142 45.81 -14.77 -3.26
C ARG A 142 46.84 -14.99 -4.36
N LEU A 143 46.79 -14.13 -5.37
CA LEU A 143 47.67 -14.15 -6.53
C LEU A 143 48.75 -13.10 -6.35
N HIS A 144 50.00 -13.54 -6.39
CA HIS A 144 51.17 -12.67 -6.42
C HIS A 144 51.59 -12.54 -7.88
N GLN A 145 51.27 -11.38 -8.42
CA GLN A 145 51.47 -11.01 -9.82
C GLN A 145 51.79 -9.50 -9.87
N ASN A 146 51.92 -8.90 -11.06
CA ASN A 146 52.30 -7.49 -11.16
C ASN A 146 51.34 -6.57 -10.40
N ALA A 147 50.03 -6.86 -10.49
CA ALA A 147 49.00 -6.28 -9.66
C ALA A 147 48.44 -7.34 -8.70
N PRO A 148 48.88 -7.36 -7.42
CA PRO A 148 48.41 -8.33 -6.44
C PRO A 148 46.88 -8.40 -6.41
N ALA A 149 46.33 -9.61 -6.45
CA ALA A 149 44.90 -9.82 -6.55
C ALA A 149 44.42 -10.95 -5.66
N THR A 150 43.18 -10.85 -5.18
CA THR A 150 42.50 -11.90 -4.40
C THR A 150 41.28 -12.37 -5.16
N GLY A 151 41.07 -13.67 -5.25
CA GLY A 151 39.93 -14.29 -5.93
C GLY A 151 39.58 -15.63 -5.31
N TYR A 152 38.80 -16.44 -6.01
CA TYR A 152 38.44 -17.79 -5.58
C TYR A 152 38.56 -18.81 -6.70
N VAL A 153 38.74 -20.07 -6.31
CA VAL A 153 38.66 -21.21 -7.23
C VAL A 153 37.22 -21.33 -7.75
N ALA A 154 37.02 -21.14 -9.04
CA ALA A 154 35.75 -21.45 -9.70
C ALA A 154 35.61 -22.96 -9.94
N SER A 155 36.67 -23.58 -10.45
CA SER A 155 36.77 -25.03 -10.63
C SER A 155 38.23 -25.47 -10.71
N SER A 156 38.49 -26.74 -10.49
CA SER A 156 39.79 -27.37 -10.74
C SER A 156 39.62 -28.70 -11.46
N SER A 157 40.58 -29.06 -12.30
CA SER A 157 40.60 -30.34 -13.03
C SER A 157 42.03 -30.85 -13.13
N TYR A 158 42.20 -32.17 -13.10
CA TYR A 158 43.50 -32.82 -13.24
C TYR A 158 43.56 -33.58 -14.56
N ALA A 159 44.55 -33.24 -15.38
CA ALA A 159 44.83 -33.93 -16.63
C ALA A 159 46.33 -33.79 -16.96
N VAL A 160 46.92 -34.84 -17.54
CA VAL A 160 48.31 -34.81 -18.06
C VAL A 160 49.34 -34.32 -17.03
N GLY A 161 49.23 -34.81 -15.78
CA GLY A 161 50.22 -34.51 -14.74
C GLY A 161 50.11 -33.12 -14.10
N VAL A 162 49.16 -32.28 -14.52
CA VAL A 162 48.94 -30.94 -13.97
C VAL A 162 47.51 -30.76 -13.51
N THR A 163 47.33 -29.93 -12.48
CA THR A 163 46.02 -29.42 -12.07
C THR A 163 45.81 -28.07 -12.74
N THR A 164 44.74 -27.93 -13.53
CA THR A 164 44.28 -26.66 -14.08
C THR A 164 43.23 -26.06 -13.15
N ILE A 165 43.43 -24.80 -12.77
CA ILE A 165 42.58 -24.05 -11.84
C ILE A 165 41.97 -22.89 -12.61
N VAL A 166 40.63 -22.81 -12.60
CA VAL A 166 39.88 -21.67 -13.08
C VAL A 166 39.58 -20.74 -11.90
N VAL A 167 39.87 -19.45 -12.08
CA VAL A 167 39.73 -18.42 -11.06
C VAL A 167 38.57 -17.51 -11.38
N ALA A 168 37.86 -17.06 -10.35
CA ALA A 168 36.85 -16.03 -10.43
C ALA A 168 37.07 -14.97 -9.34
N GLY A 169 36.47 -13.79 -9.54
CA GLY A 169 36.64 -12.63 -8.63
C GLY A 169 37.91 -11.82 -8.83
N CYS A 170 38.82 -12.24 -9.72
CA CYS A 170 40.00 -11.47 -10.13
C CYS A 170 40.47 -11.83 -11.54
N VAL A 171 41.45 -11.07 -12.05
CA VAL A 171 42.09 -11.28 -13.35
C VAL A 171 43.54 -11.73 -13.13
N ILE A 172 43.97 -12.73 -13.90
CA ILE A 172 45.34 -13.23 -13.92
C ILE A 172 46.17 -12.49 -14.98
N ASP A 173 47.15 -11.71 -14.55
CA ASP A 173 48.08 -11.00 -15.42
C ASP A 173 49.32 -11.84 -15.77
N THR A 174 50.13 -11.37 -16.73
CA THR A 174 51.29 -12.10 -17.26
C THR A 174 52.44 -12.25 -16.27
N GLY A 175 52.41 -11.55 -15.15
CA GLY A 175 53.41 -11.62 -14.07
C GLY A 175 53.05 -12.57 -12.95
N LEU A 176 52.07 -13.48 -13.12
CA LEU A 176 51.73 -14.49 -12.12
C LEU A 176 52.97 -15.29 -11.71
N ALA A 177 53.43 -15.06 -10.48
CA ALA A 177 54.64 -15.64 -9.93
C ALA A 177 54.33 -16.68 -8.84
N LEU A 178 53.24 -16.50 -8.08
CA LEU A 178 52.88 -17.39 -6.97
C LEU A 178 51.39 -17.32 -6.63
N VAL A 179 50.88 -18.42 -6.06
CA VAL A 179 49.51 -18.52 -5.56
C VAL A 179 49.51 -19.03 -4.13
N GLU A 180 48.68 -18.42 -3.30
CA GLU A 180 48.38 -18.87 -1.94
C GLU A 180 46.90 -19.18 -1.79
N LEU A 181 46.60 -20.13 -0.90
CA LEU A 181 45.29 -20.67 -0.62
C LEU A 181 44.86 -20.31 0.79
N GLY A 182 43.59 -19.93 0.94
CA GLY A 182 43.00 -19.78 2.27
C GLY A 182 42.94 -21.11 3.03
N LEU A 183 43.16 -21.05 4.35
CA LEU A 183 42.75 -22.10 5.30
C LEU A 183 41.23 -21.98 5.55
N GLU A 184 40.51 -23.11 5.61
CA GLU A 184 39.04 -23.13 5.54
C GLU A 184 38.29 -22.34 6.64
N ILE A 185 37.05 -21.96 6.29
CA ILE A 185 36.01 -21.17 6.99
C ILE A 185 36.28 -19.67 7.22
N GLU A 186 37.51 -19.21 7.45
CA GLU A 186 37.75 -17.78 7.75
C GLU A 186 38.61 -16.98 6.75
N ALA A 187 39.07 -17.59 5.66
CA ALA A 187 39.69 -16.90 4.53
C ALA A 187 38.71 -16.85 3.34
N ALA A 188 37.78 -15.89 3.36
CA ALA A 188 36.70 -15.81 2.38
C ALA A 188 37.08 -15.08 1.08
N PRO A 189 36.62 -15.59 -0.08
CA PRO A 189 36.15 -14.71 -1.14
C PRO A 189 34.68 -14.97 -1.48
N LYS A 190 33.97 -15.81 -0.71
CA LYS A 190 32.52 -16.00 -0.82
C LYS A 190 31.73 -15.66 0.45
N TYR A 191 32.39 -15.50 1.60
CA TYR A 191 31.77 -15.13 2.88
C TYR A 191 32.26 -13.81 3.49
N GLY A 192 32.95 -12.98 2.72
CA GLY A 192 33.28 -11.59 3.09
C GLY A 192 32.78 -10.67 1.98
N ASN A 193 31.90 -9.74 2.33
CA ASN A 193 31.09 -8.90 1.44
C ASN A 193 29.99 -9.67 0.71
N ALA A 194 28.99 -10.11 1.47
CA ALA A 194 27.66 -10.16 0.92
C ALA A 194 27.36 -8.75 0.35
N ALA A 195 27.38 -8.62 -0.98
CA ALA A 195 26.62 -7.58 -1.68
C ALA A 195 25.15 -7.57 -1.20
N ASN A 196 24.73 -8.66 -0.54
CA ASN A 196 23.43 -8.88 0.07
C ASN A 196 23.38 -8.63 1.59
N ALA A 197 24.43 -8.14 2.25
CA ALA A 197 24.32 -7.77 3.67
C ALA A 197 23.42 -6.54 3.85
N ASP A 198 23.49 -5.60 2.91
CA ASP A 198 22.58 -4.46 2.82
C ASP A 198 21.49 -4.65 1.77
N THR A 199 21.45 -5.80 1.07
CA THR A 199 20.40 -6.07 0.08
C THR A 199 19.59 -7.33 0.38
N LEU A 200 18.30 -7.16 0.64
CA LEU A 200 17.33 -8.25 0.63
C LEU A 200 16.82 -8.43 -0.81
N ASN A 201 16.96 -9.62 -1.40
CA ASN A 201 16.58 -9.90 -2.81
C ASN A 201 17.21 -8.94 -3.85
N GLY A 202 18.44 -8.48 -3.62
CA GLY A 202 19.18 -7.65 -4.59
C GLY A 202 18.84 -6.15 -4.59
N LYS A 203 18.05 -5.65 -3.62
CA LYS A 203 17.78 -4.21 -3.41
C LYS A 203 18.50 -3.67 -2.19
N THR A 204 19.24 -2.57 -2.30
CA THR A 204 19.98 -1.93 -1.21
C THR A 204 19.07 -1.43 -0.09
N LYS A 205 19.59 -1.24 1.13
CA LYS A 205 18.85 -0.65 2.26
C LYS A 205 18.21 0.69 1.89
N ALA A 206 18.90 1.52 1.11
CA ALA A 206 18.37 2.79 0.64
C ALA A 206 17.20 2.60 -0.33
N GLU A 207 17.30 1.64 -1.26
CA GLU A 207 16.20 1.28 -2.17
C GLU A 207 15.03 0.64 -1.43
N ILE A 208 15.28 -0.22 -0.44
CA ILE A 208 14.24 -0.82 0.41
C ILE A 208 13.53 0.26 1.23
N VAL A 209 14.27 1.20 1.82
CA VAL A 209 13.70 2.33 2.57
C VAL A 209 12.93 3.27 1.63
N ALA A 210 13.47 3.56 0.44
CA ALA A 210 12.81 4.38 -0.56
C ALA A 210 11.53 3.70 -1.10
N GLU A 211 11.54 2.39 -1.34
CA GLU A 211 10.35 1.63 -1.73
C GLU A 211 9.34 1.49 -0.61
N ALA A 212 9.77 1.36 0.64
CA ALA A 212 8.89 1.38 1.80
C ALA A 212 8.25 2.77 2.00
N GLN A 213 9.01 3.84 1.73
CA GLN A 213 8.52 5.22 1.78
C GLN A 213 7.65 5.58 0.56
N ALA A 214 7.92 5.01 -0.62
CA ALA A 214 7.18 5.22 -1.86
C ALA A 214 6.05 4.21 -2.12
N GLY A 215 5.92 3.16 -1.29
CA GLY A 215 4.90 2.11 -1.40
C GLY A 215 5.12 1.09 -2.52
N THR A 216 6.32 0.99 -3.09
CA THR A 216 6.64 0.22 -4.30
C THR A 216 7.21 -1.18 -4.09
N ALA A 217 7.52 -1.61 -2.85
CA ALA A 217 7.89 -3.01 -2.65
C ALA A 217 6.66 -3.88 -2.96
N ALA A 218 6.82 -4.97 -3.73
CA ALA A 218 5.73 -5.81 -4.21
C ALA A 218 4.77 -6.31 -3.09
N ASN A 219 5.23 -6.30 -1.84
CA ASN A 219 4.47 -6.65 -0.64
C ASN A 219 4.45 -5.53 0.42
N ALA A 220 4.87 -4.30 0.15
CA ALA A 220 4.84 -3.21 1.16
C ALA A 220 3.42 -2.91 1.65
N SER A 221 2.42 -3.23 0.83
CA SER A 221 1.01 -3.14 1.17
C SER A 221 0.43 -4.47 1.69
N ALA A 222 1.23 -5.50 1.95
CA ALA A 222 0.78 -6.83 2.36
C ALA A 222 1.63 -7.48 3.49
N LEU A 223 0.99 -7.99 4.54
CA LEU A 223 1.62 -8.84 5.58
C LEU A 223 1.23 -10.30 5.30
N SER A 224 2.21 -11.21 5.25
CA SER A 224 1.99 -12.65 4.99
C SER A 224 1.18 -12.94 3.71
N GLY A 225 1.41 -12.17 2.65
CA GLY A 225 0.75 -12.35 1.34
C GLY A 225 -0.67 -11.80 1.23
N LYS A 226 -1.17 -11.12 2.28
CA LYS A 226 -2.50 -10.50 2.30
C LYS A 226 -2.34 -8.99 2.27
N THR A 227 -3.02 -8.31 1.36
CA THR A 227 -3.06 -6.84 1.27
C THR A 227 -3.59 -6.22 2.57
N LYS A 228 -3.29 -4.94 2.82
CA LYS A 228 -3.85 -4.17 3.94
C LYS A 228 -5.38 -4.24 3.95
N ALA A 229 -6.02 -4.23 2.79
CA ALA A 229 -7.46 -4.38 2.67
C ALA A 229 -7.93 -5.77 3.10
N GLU A 230 -7.22 -6.84 2.73
CA GLU A 230 -7.52 -8.23 3.11
C GLU A 230 -7.23 -8.48 4.60
N ILE A 231 -6.15 -7.97 5.16
CA ILE A 231 -5.86 -8.05 6.60
C ILE A 231 -6.91 -7.29 7.40
N VAL A 232 -7.31 -6.11 6.94
CA VAL A 232 -8.40 -5.35 7.56
C VAL A 232 -9.73 -6.10 7.41
N ALA A 233 -10.00 -6.75 6.27
CA ALA A 233 -11.20 -7.56 6.08
C ALA A 233 -11.20 -8.81 6.98
N GLU A 234 -10.06 -9.49 7.13
CA GLU A 234 -9.92 -10.65 8.02
C GLU A 234 -9.92 -10.28 9.49
N ALA A 235 -9.30 -9.17 9.89
CA ALA A 235 -9.43 -8.63 11.24
C ALA A 235 -10.88 -8.22 11.52
N ARG A 236 -11.59 -7.66 10.54
CA ARG A 236 -13.03 -7.38 10.63
C ARG A 236 -13.86 -8.65 10.73
N LEU A 237 -13.49 -9.73 10.04
CA LEU A 237 -14.20 -11.03 10.08
C LEU A 237 -13.90 -11.85 11.35
N GLY A 238 -12.66 -11.82 11.84
CA GLY A 238 -12.25 -12.48 13.09
C GLY A 238 -12.84 -11.84 14.34
N LEU A 239 -13.15 -10.53 14.30
CA LEU A 239 -13.92 -9.86 15.35
C LEU A 239 -15.42 -10.21 15.30
N LEU A 240 -15.91 -10.74 14.18
CA LEU A 240 -17.32 -11.09 13.95
C LEU A 240 -17.66 -12.54 14.32
N SER A 241 -16.66 -13.42 14.56
CA SER A 241 -16.92 -14.84 14.83
C SER A 241 -17.31 -15.14 16.28
N GLU A 242 -17.14 -14.23 17.23
CA GLU A 242 -17.51 -14.50 18.63
C GLU A 242 -18.66 -13.64 19.20
N THR A 243 -18.99 -12.46 18.65
CA THR A 243 -20.17 -11.70 19.10
C THR A 243 -20.70 -10.74 18.03
N GLY A 244 -21.57 -11.22 17.15
CA GLY A 244 -22.32 -10.40 16.20
C GLY A 244 -23.40 -9.52 16.86
N SER A 245 -23.05 -8.75 17.90
CA SER A 245 -23.99 -7.90 18.64
C SER A 245 -23.33 -6.60 19.11
N ALA A 246 -24.11 -5.51 19.22
CA ALA A 246 -23.65 -4.22 19.73
C ALA A 246 -23.10 -4.32 21.18
N ALA A 247 -23.45 -5.37 21.93
CA ALA A 247 -22.95 -5.63 23.28
C ALA A 247 -21.43 -5.85 23.34
N GLY A 248 -20.85 -6.51 22.33
CA GLY A 248 -19.40 -6.76 22.27
C GLY A 248 -18.57 -5.48 22.19
N LEU A 249 -19.13 -4.43 21.58
CA LEU A 249 -18.47 -3.13 21.40
C LEU A 249 -18.32 -2.34 22.71
N THR A 250 -19.16 -2.59 23.71
CA THR A 250 -19.08 -1.88 25.01
C THR A 250 -17.90 -2.33 25.87
N ASN A 251 -17.37 -3.52 25.61
CA ASN A 251 -16.19 -4.05 26.32
C ASN A 251 -14.86 -3.64 25.66
N VAL A 252 -14.90 -2.91 24.54
CA VAL A 252 -13.71 -2.40 23.87
C VAL A 252 -13.30 -1.07 24.50
N SER A 253 -12.21 -1.10 25.27
CA SER A 253 -11.66 0.06 25.98
C SER A 253 -11.01 1.08 25.05
N ASP A 254 -10.43 0.63 23.94
CA ASP A 254 -9.85 1.49 22.92
C ASP A 254 -10.93 2.10 22.01
N VAL A 255 -10.98 3.42 21.98
CA VAL A 255 -11.97 4.19 21.21
C VAL A 255 -11.84 3.94 19.70
N SER A 256 -10.61 3.81 19.18
CA SER A 256 -10.34 3.58 17.76
C SER A 256 -10.74 2.17 17.35
N ALA A 257 -10.44 1.17 18.18
CA ALA A 257 -10.87 -0.21 17.93
C ALA A 257 -12.40 -0.35 17.97
N ARG A 258 -13.06 0.34 18.90
CA ARG A 258 -14.52 0.39 18.99
C ARG A 258 -15.16 1.02 17.76
N ASP A 259 -14.59 2.10 17.26
CA ASP A 259 -15.06 2.80 16.06
C ASP A 259 -14.94 1.92 14.80
N ILE A 260 -13.80 1.21 14.66
CA ILE A 260 -13.58 0.25 13.57
C ILE A 260 -14.59 -0.90 13.63
N ALA A 261 -14.87 -1.40 14.83
CA ALA A 261 -15.80 -2.50 15.04
C ALA A 261 -17.26 -2.05 14.83
N ALA A 262 -17.63 -0.82 15.23
CA ALA A 262 -18.91 -0.20 14.91
C ALA A 262 -19.14 -0.07 13.40
N MET A 263 -18.11 0.36 12.67
CA MET A 263 -18.12 0.39 11.20
C MET A 263 -18.32 -1.03 10.61
N GLY A 264 -17.62 -2.03 11.14
CA GLY A 264 -17.76 -3.43 10.72
C GLY A 264 -19.19 -3.97 10.89
N LEU A 265 -19.85 -3.65 12.01
CA LEU A 265 -21.25 -4.01 12.23
C LEU A 265 -22.19 -3.34 11.23
N LEU A 266 -21.99 -2.05 10.93
CA LEU A 266 -22.80 -1.34 9.93
C LEU A 266 -22.66 -1.98 8.55
N ILE A 267 -21.43 -2.34 8.13
CA ILE A 267 -21.17 -3.04 6.86
C ILE A 267 -21.91 -4.40 6.83
N ALA A 268 -21.75 -5.21 7.87
CA ALA A 268 -22.34 -6.54 7.93
C ALA A 268 -23.87 -6.50 7.92
N ALA A 269 -24.46 -5.56 8.64
CA ALA A 269 -25.91 -5.39 8.68
C ALA A 269 -26.49 -4.90 7.34
N ILE A 270 -25.81 -3.99 6.64
CA ILE A 270 -26.20 -3.58 5.28
C ILE A 270 -26.16 -4.76 4.32
N ALA A 271 -25.09 -5.57 4.37
CA ALA A 271 -24.94 -6.75 3.51
C ALA A 271 -26.03 -7.81 3.76
N THR A 272 -26.46 -7.96 5.01
CA THR A 272 -27.46 -8.97 5.41
C THR A 272 -28.90 -8.47 5.39
N GLY A 273 -29.13 -7.16 5.20
CA GLY A 273 -30.47 -6.57 5.21
C GLY A 273 -31.23 -6.74 6.53
N ARG A 274 -30.51 -6.89 7.65
CA ARG A 274 -31.12 -7.05 8.99
C ARG A 274 -31.90 -5.78 9.36
N GLY A 275 -33.13 -5.94 9.86
CA GLY A 275 -33.95 -4.83 10.39
C GLY A 275 -33.54 -4.38 11.79
N SER A 276 -34.21 -3.36 12.33
CA SER A 276 -33.98 -2.88 13.70
C SER A 276 -34.08 -4.02 14.73
N SER A 277 -33.11 -4.10 15.63
CA SER A 277 -33.09 -5.11 16.70
C SER A 277 -32.54 -4.51 17.99
N GLY A 278 -33.23 -4.79 19.09
CA GLY A 278 -32.78 -4.40 20.42
C GLY A 278 -31.73 -5.37 20.95
N VAL A 279 -30.61 -4.85 21.45
CA VAL A 279 -29.57 -5.64 22.12
C VAL A 279 -29.30 -5.02 23.50
N PRO A 280 -29.15 -5.81 24.58
CA PRO A 280 -28.62 -5.29 25.84
C PRO A 280 -27.26 -4.62 25.60
N LYS A 281 -27.08 -3.37 26.03
CA LYS A 281 -25.87 -2.53 25.79
C LYS A 281 -25.69 -1.93 24.39
N GLY A 282 -26.71 -1.93 23.52
CA GLY A 282 -26.67 -1.16 22.27
C GLY A 282 -27.90 -1.33 21.38
N GLY A 283 -28.20 -0.34 20.53
CA GLY A 283 -29.28 -0.43 19.56
C GLY A 283 -28.76 -0.23 18.14
N GLY A 284 -29.11 -1.14 17.23
CA GLY A 284 -28.83 -1.00 15.80
C GLY A 284 -30.12 -0.70 15.03
N TRP A 285 -30.12 0.39 14.27
CA TRP A 285 -31.23 0.76 13.39
C TRP A 285 -30.75 0.83 11.94
N PHE A 286 -31.23 -0.12 11.15
CA PHE A 286 -30.78 -0.33 9.78
C PHE A 286 -31.95 -0.12 8.84
N PHE A 287 -31.82 0.81 7.89
CA PHE A 287 -32.97 1.22 7.08
C PHE A 287 -33.14 0.33 5.86
N GLY A 288 -33.13 -0.99 6.09
CA GLY A 288 -33.44 -2.00 5.08
C GLY A 288 -34.92 -2.00 4.65
N SER A 289 -35.76 -1.36 5.45
CA SER A 289 -37.19 -1.10 5.22
C SER A 289 -37.60 0.26 5.79
N ASP A 290 -38.80 0.73 5.45
CA ASP A 290 -39.37 1.96 5.99
C ASP A 290 -39.92 1.77 7.42
N GLU A 291 -39.01 1.68 8.40
CA GLU A 291 -39.35 1.34 9.79
C GLU A 291 -39.23 2.51 10.79
N LEU A 292 -38.72 3.67 10.37
CA LEU A 292 -38.52 4.81 11.27
C LEU A 292 -39.75 5.73 11.35
N ALA A 293 -39.88 6.37 12.52
CA ALA A 293 -40.70 7.57 12.64
C ALA A 293 -39.99 8.70 11.88
N LYS A 294 -40.73 9.37 10.98
CA LYS A 294 -40.16 10.37 10.08
C LYS A 294 -41.07 11.56 9.86
N THR A 295 -40.47 12.74 9.77
CA THR A 295 -41.12 14.00 9.34
C THR A 295 -40.24 14.66 8.32
N GLY A 296 -40.82 15.18 7.23
CA GLY A 296 -40.04 15.85 6.18
C GLY A 296 -39.04 14.95 5.46
N ALA A 297 -39.28 13.63 5.45
CA ALA A 297 -38.44 12.64 4.78
C ALA A 297 -39.27 11.60 4.02
N THR A 298 -38.67 11.07 2.96
CA THR A 298 -39.21 9.96 2.16
C THR A 298 -38.24 8.79 2.19
N TYR A 299 -38.76 7.56 2.24
CA TYR A 299 -37.95 6.35 2.13
C TYR A 299 -37.76 5.95 0.66
N ASP A 300 -36.51 5.86 0.22
CA ASP A 300 -36.10 5.35 -1.09
C ASP A 300 -35.80 3.85 -0.95
N SER A 301 -36.76 3.01 -1.30
CA SER A 301 -36.67 1.55 -1.15
C SER A 301 -35.66 0.91 -2.10
N ALA A 302 -35.41 1.52 -3.27
CA ALA A 302 -34.43 1.03 -4.23
C ALA A 302 -33.00 1.15 -3.68
N ASN A 303 -32.71 2.26 -2.98
CA ASN A 303 -31.38 2.54 -2.43
C ASN A 303 -31.28 2.31 -0.92
N LYS A 304 -32.38 1.89 -0.27
CA LYS A 304 -32.49 1.60 1.18
C LYS A 304 -31.99 2.76 2.04
N ARG A 305 -32.55 3.95 1.81
CA ARG A 305 -32.15 5.19 2.48
C ARG A 305 -33.33 6.12 2.70
N TYR A 306 -33.19 7.00 3.69
CA TYR A 306 -34.05 8.17 3.82
C TYR A 306 -33.45 9.37 3.11
N VAL A 307 -34.31 10.14 2.47
CA VAL A 307 -33.97 11.41 1.81
C VAL A 307 -34.92 12.49 2.32
N ASN A 308 -34.44 13.73 2.43
CA ASN A 308 -35.32 14.86 2.72
C ASN A 308 -36.46 14.92 1.69
N THR A 309 -37.67 15.20 2.16
CA THR A 309 -38.81 15.45 1.28
C THR A 309 -38.59 16.76 0.56
N VAL A 310 -38.80 16.70 -0.74
CA VAL A 310 -38.73 17.84 -1.61
C VAL A 310 -40.14 18.12 -2.10
N THR A 311 -40.63 19.34 -1.87
CA THR A 311 -42.01 19.70 -2.23
C THR A 311 -42.03 20.30 -3.63
N LEU A 312 -43.02 19.95 -4.44
CA LEU A 312 -43.22 20.57 -5.75
C LEU A 312 -43.99 21.88 -5.57
N GLY A 313 -43.50 22.94 -6.21
CA GLY A 313 -44.24 24.19 -6.33
C GLY A 313 -45.34 24.12 -7.38
N SER A 314 -46.13 25.18 -7.48
CA SER A 314 -47.12 25.37 -8.57
C SER A 314 -46.41 25.52 -9.92
N ASN A 315 -47.16 25.31 -11.02
CA ASN A 315 -46.65 25.46 -12.38
C ASN A 315 -45.83 26.76 -12.54
N LEU A 316 -44.57 26.60 -12.95
CA LEU A 316 -43.62 27.69 -13.16
C LEU A 316 -43.99 28.53 -14.38
N VAL A 317 -44.60 27.91 -15.40
CA VAL A 317 -44.94 28.57 -16.66
C VAL A 317 -46.23 29.38 -16.48
N PRO A 318 -46.23 30.70 -16.73
CA PRO A 318 -47.44 31.50 -16.69
C PRO A 318 -48.41 31.10 -17.82
N VAL A 319 -49.68 31.50 -17.72
CA VAL A 319 -50.63 31.37 -18.83
C VAL A 319 -50.08 32.11 -20.05
N MET A 320 -49.73 31.37 -21.11
CA MET A 320 -49.16 31.95 -22.32
C MET A 320 -50.22 32.32 -23.35
N SER A 321 -50.04 33.46 -24.02
CA SER A 321 -50.87 33.92 -25.15
C SER A 321 -50.08 34.04 -26.46
N SER A 322 -48.76 33.80 -26.42
CA SER A 322 -47.88 33.74 -27.59
C SER A 322 -46.64 32.88 -27.30
N ASN A 323 -45.86 32.53 -28.33
CA ASN A 323 -44.63 31.74 -28.18
C ASN A 323 -43.53 32.43 -27.36
N SER A 324 -43.63 33.73 -27.05
CA SER A 324 -42.66 34.43 -26.20
C SER A 324 -43.36 35.41 -25.28
N GLN A 325 -43.38 35.11 -23.98
CA GLN A 325 -44.10 35.91 -22.99
C GLN A 325 -43.42 35.83 -21.62
N SER A 326 -43.28 36.97 -20.93
CA SER A 326 -42.84 37.05 -19.53
C SER A 326 -41.54 36.29 -19.20
N GLY A 327 -40.56 36.30 -20.12
CA GLY A 327 -39.30 35.59 -19.94
C GLY A 327 -39.35 34.10 -20.30
N PHE A 328 -40.47 33.59 -20.80
CA PHE A 328 -40.63 32.23 -21.31
C PHE A 328 -40.75 32.22 -22.83
N THR A 329 -40.13 31.22 -23.47
CA THR A 329 -40.21 31.01 -24.92
C THR A 329 -40.60 29.57 -25.23
N ALA A 330 -41.82 29.39 -25.77
CA ALA A 330 -42.32 28.11 -26.25
C ALA A 330 -41.91 27.88 -27.71
N SER A 331 -41.48 26.67 -28.04
CA SER A 331 -41.15 26.28 -29.42
C SER A 331 -41.44 24.80 -29.63
N ALA A 332 -41.66 24.40 -30.88
CA ALA A 332 -41.91 23.02 -31.24
C ALA A 332 -41.16 22.60 -32.52
N SER A 333 -40.93 21.31 -32.70
CA SER A 333 -40.31 20.75 -33.91
C SER A 333 -41.18 20.93 -35.15
N SER A 334 -42.50 20.93 -35.00
CA SER A 334 -43.47 21.16 -36.06
C SER A 334 -44.82 21.58 -35.49
N VAL A 335 -45.66 22.18 -36.33
CA VAL A 335 -47.04 22.59 -36.02
C VAL A 335 -47.95 22.08 -37.14
N TYR A 336 -49.05 21.42 -36.79
CA TYR A 336 -49.98 20.85 -37.75
C TYR A 336 -50.53 21.93 -38.69
N SER A 337 -50.33 21.71 -40.00
CA SER A 337 -50.70 22.64 -41.08
C SER A 337 -50.14 24.07 -40.94
N GLY A 338 -49.12 24.29 -40.09
CA GLY A 338 -48.64 25.64 -39.77
C GLY A 338 -49.71 26.55 -39.16
N SER A 339 -50.74 25.99 -38.52
CA SER A 339 -51.88 26.76 -38.01
C SER A 339 -51.58 27.43 -36.68
N ALA A 340 -51.97 28.71 -36.57
CA ALA A 340 -51.92 29.48 -35.32
C ALA A 340 -52.77 28.87 -34.18
N THR A 341 -53.69 27.95 -34.51
CA THR A 341 -54.50 27.21 -33.53
C THR A 341 -53.71 26.16 -32.76
N TYR A 342 -52.57 25.71 -33.30
CA TYR A 342 -51.79 24.57 -32.76
C TYR A 342 -50.35 24.93 -32.39
N GLU A 343 -50.05 26.22 -32.26
CA GLU A 343 -48.74 26.75 -31.89
C GLU A 343 -48.24 26.20 -30.55
N ALA A 344 -46.92 26.20 -30.36
CA ALA A 344 -46.28 25.62 -29.18
C ALA A 344 -46.82 26.19 -27.85
N TYR A 345 -47.07 27.51 -27.79
CA TYR A 345 -47.60 28.16 -26.60
C TYR A 345 -48.99 27.66 -26.16
N ARG A 346 -49.75 27.02 -27.06
CA ARG A 346 -51.09 26.49 -26.74
C ARG A 346 -51.05 25.37 -25.72
N ALA A 347 -49.94 24.65 -25.60
CA ALA A 347 -49.76 23.71 -24.49
C ALA A 347 -49.59 24.39 -23.12
N PHE A 348 -49.40 25.72 -23.07
CA PHE A 348 -49.13 26.48 -21.85
C PHE A 348 -50.19 27.57 -21.60
N ASP A 349 -51.25 27.62 -22.41
CA ASP A 349 -52.32 28.64 -22.29
C ASP A 349 -53.41 28.25 -21.28
N GLN A 350 -53.26 27.08 -20.62
CA GLN A 350 -54.19 26.51 -19.64
C GLN A 350 -55.64 26.38 -20.15
N SER A 351 -55.83 26.34 -21.48
CA SER A 351 -57.13 26.09 -22.08
C SER A 351 -57.39 24.59 -22.21
N ASP A 352 -58.63 24.20 -21.94
CA ASP A 352 -59.09 22.83 -22.24
C ASP A 352 -59.44 22.64 -23.72
N ALA A 353 -59.53 23.74 -24.48
CA ALA A 353 -59.90 23.72 -25.90
C ALA A 353 -58.71 23.82 -26.86
N ASN A 354 -57.54 24.26 -26.36
CA ASN A 354 -56.36 24.47 -27.20
C ASN A 354 -55.26 23.46 -26.86
N LYS A 355 -54.47 23.11 -27.87
CA LYS A 355 -53.31 22.23 -27.74
C LYS A 355 -52.22 22.65 -28.68
N TRP A 356 -50.98 22.29 -28.33
CA TRP A 356 -49.99 22.09 -29.37
C TRP A 356 -50.32 20.79 -30.11
N LEU A 357 -50.25 20.81 -31.44
CA LEU A 357 -50.41 19.63 -32.30
C LEU A 357 -49.28 19.61 -33.32
N ALA A 358 -48.49 18.54 -33.34
CA ALA A 358 -47.42 18.37 -34.30
C ALA A 358 -47.94 17.96 -35.68
N ALA A 359 -47.15 18.21 -36.73
CA ALA A 359 -47.43 17.72 -38.08
C ALA A 359 -47.04 16.25 -38.30
N ALA A 360 -46.78 15.49 -37.23
CA ALA A 360 -46.35 14.09 -37.26
C ALA A 360 -46.80 13.35 -36.00
N ASN A 361 -46.65 12.03 -36.00
CA ASN A 361 -46.88 11.15 -34.84
C ASN A 361 -45.72 11.19 -33.80
N THR A 362 -44.71 12.01 -34.05
CA THR A 362 -43.58 12.31 -33.16
C THR A 362 -43.35 13.81 -33.13
N GLY A 363 -42.67 14.32 -32.11
CA GLY A 363 -42.39 15.74 -32.04
C GLY A 363 -41.70 16.16 -30.75
N ILE A 364 -41.16 17.37 -30.76
CA ILE A 364 -40.51 17.99 -29.62
C ILE A 364 -41.28 19.25 -29.28
N LEU A 365 -41.69 19.37 -28.01
CA LEU A 365 -42.25 20.60 -27.45
C LEU A 365 -41.27 21.13 -26.39
N THR A 366 -40.86 22.37 -26.51
CA THR A 366 -39.83 23.00 -25.67
C THR A 366 -40.37 24.27 -25.02
N ILE A 367 -40.03 24.49 -23.75
CA ILE A 367 -40.19 25.74 -23.03
C ILE A 367 -38.83 26.19 -22.47
N ALA A 368 -38.34 27.32 -22.95
CA ALA A 368 -37.16 28.00 -22.40
C ALA A 368 -37.60 29.11 -21.44
N PHE A 369 -36.77 29.42 -20.46
CA PHE A 369 -37.04 30.49 -19.49
C PHE A 369 -35.78 31.30 -19.17
N SER A 370 -35.94 32.59 -18.89
CA SER A 370 -34.85 33.58 -18.83
C SER A 370 -33.92 33.49 -17.62
N GLY A 371 -34.02 32.43 -16.81
CA GLY A 371 -33.21 32.20 -15.63
C GLY A 371 -33.05 30.71 -15.33
N VAL A 372 -32.20 30.36 -14.37
CA VAL A 372 -32.05 28.97 -13.92
C VAL A 372 -33.15 28.64 -12.91
N GLY A 373 -34.02 27.70 -13.27
CA GLY A 373 -35.07 27.17 -12.38
C GLY A 373 -34.70 25.77 -11.91
N ASN A 374 -34.87 25.49 -10.62
CA ASN A 374 -34.75 24.14 -10.08
C ASN A 374 -36.08 23.39 -10.28
N ILE A 375 -36.11 22.42 -11.18
CA ILE A 375 -37.33 21.71 -11.62
C ILE A 375 -37.25 20.22 -11.33
N GLY A 376 -38.35 19.61 -10.92
CA GLY A 376 -38.38 18.21 -10.43
C GLY A 376 -39.58 17.42 -10.93
N GLY A 377 -40.34 18.01 -11.83
CA GLY A 377 -41.42 17.32 -12.50
C GLY A 377 -42.08 18.16 -13.57
N VAL A 378 -42.96 17.51 -14.32
CA VAL A 378 -43.91 18.16 -15.22
C VAL A 378 -45.30 17.58 -15.00
N THR A 379 -46.31 18.35 -15.37
CA THR A 379 -47.65 17.82 -15.61
C THR A 379 -47.93 17.82 -17.10
N MET A 380 -48.63 16.80 -17.59
CA MET A 380 -49.11 16.75 -18.97
C MET A 380 -50.59 16.42 -19.00
N LYS A 381 -51.34 17.15 -19.82
CA LYS A 381 -52.78 16.99 -20.03
C LYS A 381 -53.06 16.64 -21.48
N THR A 382 -53.94 15.66 -21.68
CA THR A 382 -54.56 15.35 -22.97
C THR A 382 -55.96 15.99 -23.06
N ASP A 383 -56.50 16.11 -24.26
CA ASP A 383 -57.87 16.55 -24.53
C ASP A 383 -58.82 15.34 -24.64
N ASN A 384 -59.92 15.50 -25.36
CA ASN A 384 -60.85 14.41 -25.63
C ASN A 384 -60.34 13.38 -26.67
N GLU A 385 -59.11 13.52 -27.19
CA GLU A 385 -58.47 12.62 -28.15
C GLU A 385 -57.24 11.91 -27.53
N PRO A 386 -57.43 10.99 -26.57
CA PRO A 386 -56.32 10.37 -25.83
C PRO A 386 -55.35 9.56 -26.71
N ASN A 387 -55.75 9.17 -27.93
CA ASN A 387 -54.86 8.49 -28.89
C ASN A 387 -53.75 9.41 -29.43
N ARG A 388 -53.92 10.73 -29.34
CA ARG A 388 -52.92 11.74 -29.75
C ARG A 388 -51.94 12.09 -28.63
N ALA A 389 -52.19 11.62 -27.40
CA ALA A 389 -51.31 11.89 -26.27
C ALA A 389 -49.99 11.11 -26.35
N PRO A 390 -48.90 11.62 -25.76
CA PRO A 390 -47.60 10.94 -25.75
C PRO A 390 -47.65 9.56 -25.07
N ARG A 391 -47.38 8.49 -25.83
CA ARG A 391 -47.28 7.11 -25.30
C ARG A 391 -45.84 6.76 -24.92
N ASP A 392 -44.91 7.11 -25.79
CA ASP A 392 -43.48 6.89 -25.64
C ASP A 392 -42.77 8.25 -25.77
N PHE A 393 -42.04 8.67 -24.73
CA PHE A 393 -41.39 9.98 -24.71
C PHE A 393 -40.25 10.08 -23.68
N THR A 394 -39.36 11.06 -23.88
CA THR A 394 -38.42 11.52 -22.85
C THR A 394 -38.72 12.94 -22.43
N ILE A 395 -38.38 13.26 -21.18
CA ILE A 395 -38.30 14.64 -20.70
C ILE A 395 -36.82 14.96 -20.56
N GLU A 396 -36.42 16.09 -21.13
CA GLU A 396 -35.05 16.55 -21.13
C GLU A 396 -34.96 17.98 -20.63
N VAL A 397 -33.91 18.29 -19.92
CA VAL A 397 -33.65 19.64 -19.40
C VAL A 397 -32.33 20.15 -19.95
N ASN A 398 -32.25 21.45 -20.24
CA ASN A 398 -31.00 22.10 -20.57
C ASN A 398 -30.40 22.70 -19.29
N ASN A 399 -29.28 22.16 -18.82
CA ASN A 399 -28.62 22.62 -17.59
C ASN A 399 -27.76 23.89 -17.76
N GLY A 400 -27.90 24.59 -18.88
CA GLY A 400 -27.10 25.76 -19.26
C GLY A 400 -25.93 25.44 -20.20
N ALA A 401 -25.64 24.15 -20.43
CA ALA A 401 -24.62 23.70 -21.37
C ALA A 401 -25.14 22.61 -22.32
N VAL A 402 -25.81 21.59 -21.77
CA VAL A 402 -26.24 20.40 -22.51
C VAL A 402 -27.66 20.01 -22.17
N TRP A 403 -28.32 19.32 -23.11
CA TRP A 403 -29.58 18.62 -22.85
C TRP A 403 -29.29 17.31 -22.13
N VAL A 404 -29.98 17.08 -21.02
CA VAL A 404 -29.89 15.87 -20.19
C VAL A 404 -31.27 15.23 -20.10
N THR A 405 -31.37 13.94 -20.42
CA THR A 405 -32.60 13.17 -20.19
C THR A 405 -32.81 12.94 -18.70
N VAL A 406 -33.93 13.42 -18.16
CA VAL A 406 -34.29 13.33 -16.74
C VAL A 406 -35.41 12.33 -16.47
N TYR A 407 -36.18 11.98 -17.51
CA TYR A 407 -37.27 11.02 -17.42
C TYR A 407 -37.48 10.32 -18.76
N THR A 408 -37.81 9.04 -18.71
CA THR A 408 -38.16 8.23 -19.88
C THR A 408 -39.45 7.47 -19.59
N ALA A 409 -40.42 7.55 -20.51
CA ALA A 409 -41.69 6.86 -20.44
C ALA A 409 -41.89 6.02 -21.69
N SER A 410 -42.46 4.82 -21.52
CA SER A 410 -42.92 4.00 -22.64
C SER A 410 -44.25 3.34 -22.28
N GLY A 411 -45.13 3.19 -23.27
CA GLY A 411 -46.42 2.54 -23.11
C GLY A 411 -47.41 3.29 -22.22
N VAL A 412 -47.27 4.61 -22.06
CA VAL A 412 -48.20 5.40 -21.24
C VAL A 412 -49.59 5.40 -21.88
N THR A 413 -50.60 5.04 -21.10
CA THR A 413 -52.01 5.06 -21.52
C THR A 413 -52.72 6.29 -20.97
N TRP A 414 -53.59 6.89 -21.78
CA TRP A 414 -54.33 8.11 -21.44
C TRP A 414 -55.84 7.88 -21.52
N THR A 415 -56.58 8.53 -20.63
CA THR A 415 -58.03 8.72 -20.77
C THR A 415 -58.34 10.17 -21.19
N ALA A 416 -59.52 10.40 -21.77
CA ALA A 416 -59.93 11.73 -22.22
C ALA A 416 -59.85 12.75 -21.07
N ASN A 417 -59.23 13.91 -21.35
CA ASN A 417 -59.01 15.02 -20.41
C ASN A 417 -58.11 14.71 -19.20
N GLU A 418 -57.38 13.60 -19.22
CA GLU A 418 -56.54 13.18 -18.09
C GLU A 418 -55.34 14.11 -17.92
N LEU A 419 -55.08 14.52 -16.67
CA LEU A 419 -53.87 15.18 -16.23
C LEU A 419 -52.98 14.16 -15.52
N LYS A 420 -51.76 13.96 -16.01
CA LYS A 420 -50.74 13.12 -15.36
C LYS A 420 -49.56 13.96 -14.89
N GLN A 421 -48.89 13.46 -13.86
CA GLN A 421 -47.67 14.04 -13.30
C GLN A 421 -46.51 13.08 -13.52
N PHE A 422 -45.37 13.63 -13.96
CA PHE A 422 -44.13 12.89 -14.19
C PHE A 422 -43.01 13.54 -13.40
N LEU A 423 -42.49 12.81 -12.41
CA LEU A 423 -41.51 13.31 -11.45
C LEU A 423 -40.12 12.79 -11.76
N PHE A 424 -39.11 13.62 -11.54
CA PHE A 424 -37.71 13.30 -11.76
C PHE A 424 -36.82 14.00 -10.73
N ALA A 425 -35.56 13.57 -10.63
CA ALA A 425 -34.59 14.19 -9.74
C ALA A 425 -34.40 15.67 -10.10
N ALA A 426 -34.44 16.54 -9.09
CA ALA A 426 -34.37 17.99 -9.28
C ALA A 426 -33.16 18.42 -10.13
N GLN A 427 -33.39 19.28 -11.12
CA GLN A 427 -32.36 19.81 -12.01
C GLN A 427 -32.44 21.33 -12.09
N ASN A 428 -31.27 21.97 -12.02
CA ASN A 428 -31.11 23.34 -12.48
C ASN A 428 -31.24 23.36 -14.01
N ALA A 429 -32.24 24.07 -14.51
CA ALA A 429 -32.55 24.11 -15.93
C ALA A 429 -32.72 25.55 -16.42
N THR A 430 -32.40 25.79 -17.69
CA THR A 430 -32.72 27.02 -18.45
C THR A 430 -33.81 26.77 -19.49
N ALA A 431 -34.05 25.50 -19.81
CA ALA A 431 -35.14 25.05 -20.67
C ALA A 431 -35.52 23.60 -20.33
N LEU A 432 -36.75 23.23 -20.68
CA LEU A 432 -37.25 21.86 -20.64
C LEU A 432 -37.88 21.51 -21.98
N ARG A 433 -37.72 20.27 -22.44
CA ARG A 433 -38.44 19.75 -23.61
C ARG A 433 -38.99 18.35 -23.36
N VAL A 434 -40.12 18.07 -23.98
CA VAL A 434 -40.70 16.74 -24.09
C VAL A 434 -40.44 16.24 -25.51
N VAL A 435 -39.72 15.13 -25.64
CA VAL A 435 -39.41 14.49 -26.92
C VAL A 435 -40.28 13.26 -27.06
N VAL A 436 -41.30 13.33 -27.91
CA VAL A 436 -42.26 12.25 -28.13
C VAL A 436 -41.83 11.39 -29.30
N THR A 437 -41.67 10.10 -29.06
CA THR A 437 -41.22 9.09 -30.03
C THR A 437 -42.31 8.10 -30.42
N GLY A 438 -43.45 8.10 -29.72
CA GLY A 438 -44.59 7.25 -30.05
C GLY A 438 -45.92 7.71 -29.46
N ILE A 439 -46.99 7.50 -30.21
CA ILE A 439 -48.41 7.72 -29.84
C ILE A 439 -49.27 6.57 -30.41
N ALA A 440 -50.59 6.61 -30.17
CA ALA A 440 -51.53 5.62 -30.72
C ALA A 440 -52.33 6.12 -31.96
N GLY A 441 -52.24 7.42 -32.29
CA GLY A 441 -52.93 8.05 -33.42
C GLY A 441 -51.98 8.65 -34.46
N ASP A 442 -52.51 9.59 -35.25
CA ASP A 442 -51.80 10.13 -36.43
C ASP A 442 -50.90 11.34 -36.13
N TYR A 443 -51.25 12.13 -35.10
CA TYR A 443 -50.55 13.36 -34.74
C TYR A 443 -50.39 13.46 -33.22
N VAL A 444 -49.21 13.86 -32.75
CA VAL A 444 -48.99 14.06 -31.31
C VAL A 444 -49.55 15.42 -30.88
N GLY A 445 -50.32 15.42 -29.79
CA GLY A 445 -50.87 16.62 -29.18
C GLY A 445 -50.68 16.67 -27.67
N ILE A 446 -50.42 17.86 -27.15
CA ILE A 446 -50.34 18.16 -25.72
C ILE A 446 -51.22 19.37 -25.43
N ASN A 447 -52.27 19.17 -24.64
CA ASN A 447 -53.28 20.20 -24.31
C ASN A 447 -52.85 21.05 -23.11
N GLY A 448 -51.98 20.51 -22.25
CA GLY A 448 -51.41 21.23 -21.12
C GLY A 448 -50.05 20.65 -20.77
N LEU A 449 -49.03 21.50 -20.63
CA LEU A 449 -47.72 21.16 -20.10
C LEU A 449 -47.40 22.13 -18.96
N GLY A 450 -47.33 21.62 -17.74
CA GLY A 450 -46.87 22.38 -16.58
C GLY A 450 -45.44 21.99 -16.23
N VAL A 451 -44.62 22.97 -15.84
CA VAL A 451 -43.28 22.72 -15.30
C VAL A 451 -43.35 22.89 -13.79
N LEU A 452 -43.03 21.85 -13.03
CA LEU A 452 -43.11 21.87 -11.58
C LEU A 452 -41.75 22.26 -11.00
N PRO A 453 -41.61 23.48 -10.46
CA PRO A 453 -40.42 23.85 -9.75
C PRO A 453 -40.37 23.03 -8.45
N VAL A 454 -39.17 22.92 -7.93
CA VAL A 454 -38.90 22.26 -6.67
C VAL A 454 -38.78 23.35 -5.62
N SER A 455 -39.72 23.39 -4.66
CA SER A 455 -39.62 24.30 -3.53
C SER A 455 -38.68 23.74 -2.45
N SER A 456 -38.29 24.61 -1.52
CA SER A 456 -37.33 24.38 -0.44
C SER A 456 -37.38 22.95 0.13
N VAL A 457 -36.19 22.36 0.31
CA VAL A 457 -36.02 21.06 0.95
C VAL A 457 -36.64 21.12 2.35
N SER A 458 -37.49 20.15 2.69
CA SER A 458 -38.00 20.05 4.06
C SER A 458 -36.87 19.60 4.98
N ASN A 459 -36.79 20.22 6.15
CA ASN A 459 -36.00 19.67 7.25
C ASN A 459 -36.54 18.27 7.58
N MET A 460 -35.63 17.32 7.71
CA MET A 460 -35.91 15.93 7.99
C MET A 460 -35.66 15.66 9.47
N THR A 461 -36.64 15.04 10.12
CA THR A 461 -36.45 14.37 11.41
C THR A 461 -36.62 12.88 11.19
N LEU A 462 -35.60 12.11 11.56
CA LEU A 462 -35.64 10.65 11.65
C LEU A 462 -35.49 10.25 13.11
N ALA A 463 -36.35 9.35 13.59
CA ALA A 463 -36.27 8.86 14.96
C ALA A 463 -36.59 7.37 15.04
N ALA A 464 -36.05 6.70 16.06
CA ALA A 464 -36.45 5.34 16.40
C ALA A 464 -37.98 5.28 16.61
N ALA A 465 -38.68 4.45 15.82
CA ALA A 465 -40.13 4.30 15.92
C ALA A 465 -40.57 3.65 17.25
N ALA A 466 -39.71 2.82 17.83
CA ALA A 466 -39.89 2.21 19.14
C ALA A 466 -38.58 2.26 19.93
N GLY A 467 -38.71 2.41 21.25
CA GLY A 467 -37.57 2.38 22.16
C GLY A 467 -37.01 0.97 22.33
N VAL A 468 -35.70 0.87 22.54
CA VAL A 468 -35.01 -0.40 22.80
C VAL A 468 -34.79 -0.55 24.29
N SER A 469 -35.19 -1.69 24.88
CA SER A 469 -34.87 -2.01 26.27
C SER A 469 -33.36 -2.26 26.41
N LEU A 470 -32.72 -1.50 27.30
CA LEU A 470 -31.26 -1.56 27.51
C LEU A 470 -30.89 -2.55 28.62
N GLY A 471 -31.75 -2.72 29.62
CA GLY A 471 -31.49 -3.56 30.80
C GLY A 471 -30.50 -2.96 31.81
N PHE A 472 -30.11 -1.69 31.62
CA PHE A 472 -29.29 -0.91 32.53
C PHE A 472 -29.55 0.59 32.30
N THR A 473 -29.04 1.42 33.21
CA THR A 473 -29.20 2.89 33.16
C THR A 473 -27.93 3.52 32.58
N PRO A 474 -27.88 3.84 31.27
CA PRO A 474 -26.67 4.36 30.63
C PRO A 474 -26.38 5.80 31.06
N THR A 475 -25.12 6.12 31.28
CA THR A 475 -24.66 7.48 31.58
C THR A 475 -24.10 8.18 30.36
N LYS A 476 -23.70 7.43 29.32
CA LYS A 476 -23.18 7.97 28.07
C LYS A 476 -23.74 7.21 26.88
N ALA A 477 -23.71 7.84 25.70
CA ALA A 477 -23.96 7.14 24.46
C ALA A 477 -23.10 7.69 23.32
N SER A 478 -22.75 6.83 22.38
CA SER A 478 -22.17 7.23 21.09
C SER A 478 -23.11 6.82 19.96
N ILE A 479 -23.32 7.72 19.01
CA ILE A 479 -24.09 7.44 17.79
C ILE A 479 -23.17 7.49 16.58
N TYR A 480 -23.39 6.56 15.66
CA TYR A 480 -22.75 6.50 14.35
C TYR A 480 -23.82 6.57 13.28
N VAL A 481 -23.62 7.40 12.27
CA VAL A 481 -24.60 7.61 11.20
C VAL A 481 -23.92 7.52 9.85
N LEU A 482 -24.48 6.71 8.95
CA LEU A 482 -24.09 6.72 7.54
C LEU A 482 -24.87 7.78 6.81
N HIS A 483 -24.18 8.85 6.43
CA HIS A 483 -24.75 10.09 5.94
C HIS A 483 -24.11 10.49 4.60
N LYS A 484 -24.91 11.10 3.74
CA LYS A 484 -24.45 11.76 2.53
C LYS A 484 -25.02 13.17 2.48
N SER A 485 -24.15 14.16 2.35
CA SER A 485 -24.49 15.52 1.97
C SER A 485 -24.68 15.62 0.45
N LEU A 486 -25.77 16.23 0.01
CA LEU A 486 -25.95 16.64 -1.39
C LEU A 486 -25.66 18.14 -1.53
N ASP A 487 -25.95 18.92 -0.50
CA ASP A 487 -25.54 20.31 -0.35
C ASP A 487 -24.38 20.45 0.63
N ALA A 488 -23.64 21.56 0.57
CA ALA A 488 -22.62 21.88 1.56
C ALA A 488 -23.25 22.02 2.96
N LEU A 489 -22.66 21.35 3.96
CA LEU A 489 -23.15 21.28 5.34
C LEU A 489 -22.12 21.75 6.37
N THR A 490 -22.63 22.30 7.46
CA THR A 490 -21.94 22.56 8.73
C THR A 490 -22.53 21.64 9.80
N TYR A 491 -21.74 20.72 10.34
CA TYR A 491 -22.20 19.80 11.39
C TYR A 491 -22.59 20.55 12.67
N ASN A 492 -23.56 20.02 13.40
CA ASN A 492 -24.21 20.64 14.57
C ASN A 492 -25.01 21.92 14.27
N THR A 493 -25.04 22.38 13.02
CA THR A 493 -25.88 23.49 12.56
C THR A 493 -26.92 23.00 11.55
N ASP A 494 -26.47 22.33 10.48
CA ASP A 494 -27.35 21.82 9.41
C ASP A 494 -27.82 20.39 9.64
N VAL A 495 -27.15 19.68 10.56
CA VAL A 495 -27.52 18.33 11.00
C VAL A 495 -27.11 18.15 12.45
N THR A 496 -28.02 17.61 13.25
CA THR A 496 -27.78 17.23 14.64
C THR A 496 -28.27 15.81 14.87
N VAL A 497 -27.73 15.18 15.90
CA VAL A 497 -28.15 13.86 16.36
C VAL A 497 -28.43 13.92 17.85
N GLY A 498 -29.33 13.08 18.32
CA GLY A 498 -29.61 12.98 19.74
C GLY A 498 -29.95 11.58 20.19
N VAL A 499 -29.73 11.32 21.47
CA VAL A 499 -30.00 10.03 22.12
C VAL A 499 -30.79 10.29 23.41
N SER A 500 -31.72 9.39 23.73
CA SER A 500 -32.53 9.45 24.96
C SER A 500 -32.53 8.10 25.68
N ARG A 501 -32.79 8.15 26.99
CA ARG A 501 -33.06 6.97 27.84
C ARG A 501 -34.46 6.95 28.47
N GLY A 502 -35.35 7.89 28.14
CA GLY A 502 -36.64 8.01 28.85
C GLY A 502 -37.52 9.22 28.51
N GLY A 503 -37.34 9.87 27.35
CA GLY A 503 -38.26 10.88 26.82
C GLY A 503 -37.58 12.17 26.34
N ASN A 504 -36.62 12.70 27.10
CA ASN A 504 -35.82 13.86 26.67
C ASN A 504 -34.56 13.42 25.92
N TYR A 505 -34.21 14.13 24.85
CA TYR A 505 -33.00 13.84 24.07
C TYR A 505 -31.82 14.70 24.52
N ALA A 506 -30.69 14.07 24.83
CA ALA A 506 -29.41 14.75 24.79
C ALA A 506 -29.05 14.94 23.32
N THR A 507 -28.83 16.17 22.90
CA THR A 507 -28.42 16.50 21.54
C THR A 507 -26.91 16.68 21.52
N ALA A 508 -26.25 16.07 20.53
CA ALA A 508 -24.81 16.19 20.36
C ALA A 508 -24.40 17.63 20.01
N SER A 509 -23.24 18.03 20.52
CA SER A 509 -22.53 19.26 20.12
C SER A 509 -21.21 18.97 19.40
N ASP A 510 -20.84 17.70 19.28
CA ASP A 510 -19.55 17.21 18.78
C ASP A 510 -19.69 16.36 17.51
N LEU A 511 -20.82 16.45 16.78
CA LEU A 511 -21.02 15.67 15.57
C LEU A 511 -19.93 16.01 14.55
N ALA A 512 -19.20 14.98 14.12
CA ALA A 512 -18.10 15.12 13.19
C ALA A 512 -18.02 13.94 12.22
N LYS A 513 -17.42 14.19 11.05
CA LYS A 513 -17.01 13.12 10.13
C LYS A 513 -15.86 12.34 10.75
N LEU A 514 -16.06 11.04 10.94
CA LEU A 514 -15.04 10.13 11.43
C LEU A 514 -14.15 9.65 10.28
N CYS A 515 -14.76 9.15 9.21
CA CYS A 515 -14.08 8.71 8.00
C CYS A 515 -15.08 8.55 6.84
N ALA A 516 -14.57 8.36 5.62
CA ALA A 516 -15.38 7.92 4.50
C ALA A 516 -15.77 6.44 4.69
N TYR A 517 -17.04 6.11 4.48
CA TYR A 517 -17.52 4.72 4.45
C TYR A 517 -17.24 4.10 3.08
N ASP A 518 -17.64 4.80 2.02
CA ASP A 518 -17.35 4.48 0.63
C ASP A 518 -17.20 5.79 -0.18
N ALA A 519 -17.24 5.73 -1.51
CA ALA A 519 -17.15 6.92 -2.37
C ALA A 519 -18.37 7.85 -2.29
N THR A 520 -19.45 7.42 -1.63
CA THR A 520 -20.77 8.05 -1.63
C THR A 520 -21.24 8.49 -0.24
N TYR A 521 -20.87 7.76 0.81
CA TYR A 521 -21.30 7.99 2.19
C TYR A 521 -20.12 8.21 3.13
N ASP A 522 -20.33 9.12 4.08
CA ASP A 522 -19.45 9.35 5.22
C ASP A 522 -20.02 8.69 6.47
N LEU A 523 -19.13 8.23 7.36
CA LEU A 523 -19.50 7.83 8.70
C LEU A 523 -19.32 9.04 9.62
N LEU A 524 -20.43 9.51 10.18
CA LEU A 524 -20.45 10.54 11.21
C LEU A 524 -20.50 9.90 12.59
N LYS A 525 -19.92 10.57 13.58
CA LYS A 525 -19.92 10.15 14.98
C LYS A 525 -20.20 11.34 15.89
N ALA A 526 -20.95 11.09 16.96
CA ALA A 526 -21.09 12.01 18.08
C ALA A 526 -21.16 11.25 19.41
N THR A 527 -20.86 11.95 20.51
CA THR A 527 -20.98 11.42 21.87
C THR A 527 -21.89 12.31 22.71
N MET A 528 -22.73 11.68 23.53
CA MET A 528 -23.70 12.37 24.39
C MET A 528 -23.55 11.92 25.83
N ASP A 529 -23.60 12.89 26.74
CA ASP A 529 -23.77 12.66 28.17
C ASP A 529 -25.26 12.51 28.49
N LEU A 530 -25.64 11.39 29.10
CA LEU A 530 -27.00 11.06 29.50
C LEU A 530 -27.23 11.24 31.00
N SER A 531 -26.22 11.67 31.76
CA SER A 531 -26.29 11.85 33.22
C SER A 531 -27.40 12.81 33.65
N ALA A 532 -27.68 13.83 32.84
CA ALA A 532 -28.71 14.84 33.09
C ALA A 532 -30.14 14.44 32.66
N ILE A 533 -30.32 13.31 31.97
CA ILE A 533 -31.64 12.80 31.56
C ILE A 533 -32.18 11.90 32.68
N GLY A 534 -33.49 11.88 32.95
CA GLY A 534 -34.09 11.00 33.98
C GLY A 534 -33.69 9.51 33.85
N ALA A 535 -33.74 8.76 34.96
CA ALA A 535 -33.20 7.40 35.10
C ALA A 535 -34.02 6.29 34.40
N GLY A 536 -34.20 6.39 33.08
CA GLY A 536 -34.84 5.35 32.28
C GLY A 536 -33.83 4.37 31.65
N GLN A 537 -34.35 3.20 31.24
CA GLN A 537 -33.59 2.10 30.63
C GLN A 537 -34.06 1.80 29.20
N THR A 538 -34.76 2.74 28.57
CA THR A 538 -35.27 2.57 27.20
C THR A 538 -34.56 3.55 26.28
N GLY A 539 -33.73 3.03 25.39
CA GLY A 539 -32.92 3.79 24.45
C GLY A 539 -33.71 4.26 23.24
N TYR A 540 -33.55 5.54 22.88
CA TYR A 540 -34.04 6.14 21.64
C TYR A 540 -32.93 6.93 20.96
N TRP A 541 -33.09 7.17 19.66
CA TRP A 541 -32.23 8.08 18.90
C TRP A 541 -33.05 8.93 17.94
N ARG A 542 -32.47 10.07 17.57
CA ARG A 542 -33.00 10.95 16.53
C ARG A 542 -31.87 11.57 15.71
N LEU A 543 -32.18 11.94 14.48
CA LEU A 543 -31.40 12.81 13.62
C LEU A 543 -32.32 13.89 13.08
N ASP A 544 -31.90 15.14 13.21
CA ASP A 544 -32.62 16.31 12.72
C ASP A 544 -31.73 17.05 11.71
N THR A 545 -32.29 17.44 10.57
CA THR A 545 -31.64 18.33 9.62
C THR A 545 -32.22 19.73 9.69
N TYR A 546 -31.43 20.73 9.34
CA TYR A 546 -31.83 22.14 9.38
C TYR A 546 -31.46 22.85 8.07
N ASN A 547 -31.89 24.11 7.97
CA ASN A 547 -31.53 25.05 6.90
C ASN A 547 -31.84 24.56 5.48
N ALA A 548 -32.84 23.67 5.34
CA ALA A 548 -33.34 23.20 4.04
C ALA A 548 -32.23 22.68 3.11
N LYS A 549 -31.27 21.93 3.67
CA LYS A 549 -30.20 21.27 2.92
C LYS A 549 -30.58 19.85 2.53
N GLN A 550 -30.31 19.46 1.30
CA GLN A 550 -30.50 18.08 0.83
C GLN A 550 -29.48 17.14 1.45
N GLN A 551 -29.98 16.08 2.08
CA GLN A 551 -29.20 15.09 2.78
C GLN A 551 -29.81 13.70 2.58
N GLN A 552 -29.00 12.66 2.80
CA GLN A 552 -29.45 11.28 2.78
C GLN A 552 -28.88 10.54 3.99
N VAL A 553 -29.67 9.63 4.55
CA VAL A 553 -29.24 8.80 5.69
C VAL A 553 -29.56 7.35 5.40
N ARG A 554 -28.57 6.47 5.59
CA ARG A 554 -28.65 5.05 5.22
C ARG A 554 -28.74 4.11 6.42
N ALA A 555 -28.10 4.44 7.54
CA ALA A 555 -28.16 3.66 8.76
C ALA A 555 -27.75 4.49 9.99
N ALA A 556 -28.16 4.05 11.17
CA ALA A 556 -27.70 4.58 12.45
C ALA A 556 -27.42 3.46 13.47
N LEU A 557 -26.37 3.61 14.27
CA LEU A 557 -26.00 2.70 15.35
C LEU A 557 -25.76 3.50 16.62
N VAL A 558 -26.41 3.12 17.73
CA VAL A 558 -26.17 3.73 19.04
C VAL A 558 -25.60 2.73 20.01
N LEU A 559 -24.50 3.12 20.66
CA LEU A 559 -23.87 2.40 21.75
C LEU A 559 -24.18 3.11 23.06
N PHE A 560 -24.89 2.44 23.96
CA PHE A 560 -25.22 2.94 25.30
C PHE A 560 -24.18 2.43 26.31
N GLN A 561 -23.71 3.29 27.21
CA GLN A 561 -22.62 3.02 28.14
C GLN A 561 -22.98 3.38 29.58
#